data_AF-A0A7X9RY80-F1
#
_entry.id   AF-A0A7X9RY80-F1
#
_cell.length_a   1.000
_cell.length_b   1.000
_cell.length_c   1.000
_cell.angle_alpha   90.00
_cell.angle_beta   90.00
_cell.angle_gamma   90.00
#
_symmetry.space_group_name_H-M   'P 1'
#
loop_
_entity.id
_entity.type
_entity.pdbx_description
1 polymer ?
#
loop_
_entity_poly.entity_id
_entity_poly.type
_entity_poly.pdbx_seq_one_letter_code
_entity_poly.pdbx_strand_id
1 'polypeptide(L)'
;MRFKISFLILFIFTSTQIVGQNLREVPAEIFPSFEKDYLIIRHKNYTIAYSEKHEQAAFVIYKLTKKELYKHEERSNHFIEDPDINTSSANDDDYYQSGYDRGHLAPAADMSFSKTAMEESFFYSNMSPQKPSFNRGIWKRMEEQVRDWAYLKDSLIVITGPVLKDGLEKIGPNKVSVPEYYFKIVLSKTEDGEYEALGLLVENKKSSAPLSQFFVTIDSIEKVTSINFFAGIPIQESFESSYDASYWEIEDIDYVEVTEDEDNDEEEEHKTAHQCEGKTKKGTRCKRNAVENSKYCWQHQ
;
A
#
# COMPACT_ATOMS: atom_id res chain seq x y z
N MET A 1 60.29 12.79 -47.74
CA MET A 1 59.46 13.23 -46.58
C MET A 1 58.31 12.25 -46.41
N ARG A 2 58.30 11.46 -45.33
CA ARG A 2 57.18 10.56 -44.99
C ARG A 2 56.27 11.28 -44.00
N PHE A 3 55.04 11.60 -44.41
CA PHE A 3 54.02 12.16 -43.52
C PHE A 3 53.46 11.05 -42.61
N LYS A 4 53.60 11.22 -41.29
CA LYS A 4 52.88 10.40 -40.30
C LYS A 4 51.51 11.05 -40.08
N ILE A 5 50.44 10.37 -40.45
CA ILE A 5 49.06 10.77 -40.10
C ILE A 5 48.78 10.14 -38.73
N SER A 6 48.68 10.99 -37.70
CA SER A 6 48.28 10.57 -36.36
C SER A 6 46.76 10.59 -36.29
N PHE A 7 46.13 9.43 -36.15
CA PHE A 7 44.70 9.34 -35.87
C PHE A 7 44.47 9.69 -34.39
N LEU A 8 43.91 10.87 -34.14
CA LEU A 8 43.41 11.25 -32.82
C LEU A 8 42.01 10.62 -32.67
N ILE A 9 41.92 9.51 -31.93
CA ILE A 9 40.63 8.89 -31.57
C ILE A 9 40.02 9.77 -30.47
N LEU A 10 39.04 10.59 -30.84
CA LEU A 10 38.23 11.39 -29.93
C LEU A 10 37.18 10.46 -29.29
N PHE A 11 37.40 10.03 -28.05
CA PHE A 11 36.37 9.35 -27.26
C PHE A 11 35.27 10.35 -26.91
N ILE A 12 34.15 10.28 -27.61
CA ILE A 12 32.92 10.99 -27.25
C ILE A 12 32.31 10.22 -26.08
N PHE A 13 32.50 10.73 -24.86
CA PHE A 13 31.69 10.31 -23.72
C PHE A 13 30.27 10.84 -23.93
N THR A 14 29.40 10.03 -24.53
CA THR A 14 27.96 10.24 -24.45
C THR A 14 27.55 9.98 -23.00
N SER A 15 27.24 11.04 -22.25
CA SER A 15 26.56 10.91 -20.98
C SER A 15 25.23 10.20 -21.23
N THR A 16 25.14 8.92 -20.88
CA THR A 16 23.86 8.26 -20.71
C THR A 16 23.13 9.04 -19.63
N GLN A 17 22.12 9.81 -20.02
CA GLN A 17 21.16 10.33 -19.05
C GLN A 17 20.57 9.10 -18.36
N ILE A 18 20.85 8.98 -17.06
CA ILE A 18 20.16 8.05 -16.19
C ILE A 18 18.67 8.36 -16.38
N VAL A 19 17.90 7.40 -16.87
CA VAL A 19 16.44 7.47 -16.84
C VAL A 19 16.09 7.65 -15.37
N GLY A 20 15.75 8.89 -14.98
CA GLY A 20 15.32 9.17 -13.62
C GLY A 20 14.16 8.24 -13.32
N GLN A 21 14.28 7.42 -12.27
CA GLN A 21 13.14 6.69 -11.78
C GLN A 21 12.08 7.72 -11.42
N ASN A 22 10.91 7.65 -12.07
CA ASN A 22 9.77 8.47 -11.68
C ASN A 22 9.28 7.98 -10.32
N LEU A 23 9.90 8.49 -9.26
CA LEU A 23 9.48 8.28 -7.89
C LEU A 23 8.13 8.96 -7.71
N ARG A 24 7.18 8.26 -7.09
CA ARG A 24 5.91 8.85 -6.71
C ARG A 24 6.11 9.58 -5.39
N GLU A 25 6.78 10.72 -5.47
CA GLU A 25 7.19 11.45 -4.28
C GLU A 25 5.98 12.10 -3.61
N VAL A 26 5.90 11.90 -2.30
CA VAL A 26 5.07 12.72 -1.43
C VAL A 26 5.68 14.13 -1.39
N PRO A 27 4.88 15.21 -1.52
CA PRO A 27 5.40 16.57 -1.47
C PRO A 27 6.32 16.80 -0.27
N ALA A 28 7.43 17.51 -0.49
CA ALA A 28 8.47 17.69 0.52
C ALA A 28 7.93 18.36 1.80
N GLU A 29 6.93 19.23 1.68
CA GLU A 29 6.27 19.89 2.80
C GLU A 29 5.46 18.95 3.70
N ILE A 30 5.06 17.79 3.19
CA ILE A 30 4.31 16.76 3.94
C ILE A 30 5.28 15.81 4.68
N PHE A 31 6.56 15.80 4.30
CA PHE A 31 7.51 14.85 4.84
C PHE A 31 7.80 15.13 6.34
N PRO A 32 7.79 14.11 7.20
CA PRO A 32 8.02 14.30 8.64
C PRO A 32 9.42 14.84 8.95
N SER A 33 9.51 15.64 10.01
CA SER A 33 10.76 16.10 10.61
C SER A 33 11.05 15.36 11.92
N PHE A 34 12.32 15.09 12.20
CA PHE A 34 12.75 14.33 13.37
C PHE A 34 14.22 14.62 13.68
N GLU A 35 14.61 14.52 14.96
CA GLU A 35 16.01 14.72 15.39
C GLU A 35 16.85 13.44 15.32
N LYS A 36 16.19 12.27 15.30
CA LYS A 36 16.85 10.96 15.30
C LYS A 36 17.54 10.71 13.95
N ASP A 37 18.66 9.99 13.98
CA ASP A 37 19.39 9.63 12.76
C ASP A 37 18.73 8.43 12.07
N TYR A 38 17.70 8.70 11.27
CA TYR A 38 17.03 7.71 10.43
C TYR A 38 17.56 7.75 9.01
N LEU A 39 17.82 6.58 8.42
CA LEU A 39 18.17 6.45 7.02
C LEU A 39 16.90 6.63 6.16
N ILE A 40 16.89 7.62 5.27
CA ILE A 40 15.78 7.80 4.34
C ILE A 40 15.98 6.94 3.09
N ILE A 41 15.07 6.00 2.87
CA ILE A 41 15.08 5.08 1.73
C ILE A 41 13.86 5.39 0.86
N ARG A 42 14.10 5.67 -0.42
CA ARG A 42 13.07 6.09 -1.37
C ARG A 42 12.81 4.97 -2.38
N HIS A 43 11.78 4.19 -2.11
CA HIS A 43 11.22 3.24 -3.06
C HIS A 43 10.27 3.96 -4.02
N LYS A 44 9.87 3.29 -5.09
CA LYS A 44 9.11 3.93 -6.16
C LYS A 44 7.75 4.47 -5.71
N ASN A 45 7.10 3.77 -4.77
CA ASN A 45 5.72 4.05 -4.36
C ASN A 45 5.55 4.41 -2.87
N TYR A 46 6.64 4.38 -2.11
CA TYR A 46 6.65 4.74 -0.69
C TYR A 46 8.06 5.14 -0.25
N THR A 47 8.17 5.87 0.86
CA THR A 47 9.46 6.21 1.48
C THR A 47 9.49 5.66 2.90
N ILE A 48 10.64 5.16 3.31
CA ILE A 48 10.91 4.69 4.67
C ILE A 48 11.86 5.67 5.36
N ALA A 49 11.61 5.96 6.64
CA ALA A 49 12.64 6.39 7.57
C ALA A 49 13.08 5.18 8.40
N TYR A 50 14.25 4.62 8.10
CA TYR A 50 14.74 3.37 8.66
C TYR A 50 15.57 3.61 9.92
N SER A 51 15.33 2.80 10.96
CA SER A 51 16.09 2.87 12.19
C SER A 51 17.00 1.66 12.34
N GLU A 52 18.29 1.86 12.09
CA GLU A 52 19.36 0.86 12.32
C GLU A 52 19.28 0.27 13.74
N LYS A 53 19.09 1.12 14.76
CA LYS A 53 18.96 0.69 16.16
C LYS A 53 17.88 -0.37 16.40
N HIS A 54 16.81 -0.31 15.62
CA HIS A 54 15.62 -1.14 15.77
C HIS A 54 15.44 -2.16 14.64
N GLU A 55 16.32 -2.13 13.64
CA GLU A 55 16.32 -2.96 12.42
C GLU A 55 14.95 -2.96 11.71
N GLN A 56 14.25 -1.83 11.72
CA GLN A 56 12.95 -1.64 11.07
C GLN A 56 12.67 -0.15 10.81
N ALA A 57 11.65 0.14 10.01
CA ALA A 57 11.16 1.51 9.81
C ALA A 57 10.68 2.16 11.12
N ALA A 58 11.08 3.41 11.33
CA ALA A 58 10.41 4.33 12.26
C ALA A 58 9.06 4.80 11.73
N PHE A 59 8.99 5.05 10.41
CA PHE A 59 7.74 5.22 9.69
C PHE A 59 7.93 4.89 8.21
N VAL A 60 6.80 4.60 7.57
CA VAL A 60 6.64 4.52 6.12
C VAL A 60 5.61 5.57 5.71
N ILE A 61 5.89 6.30 4.64
CA ILE A 61 4.99 7.32 4.07
C ILE A 61 4.73 7.00 2.61
N TYR A 62 3.46 7.04 2.20
CA TYR A 62 3.03 6.79 0.83
C TYR A 62 1.75 7.56 0.50
N LYS A 63 1.52 7.79 -0.79
CA LYS A 63 0.24 8.27 -1.29
C LYS A 63 -0.61 7.08 -1.70
N LEU A 64 -1.87 7.07 -1.34
CA LEU A 64 -2.85 6.07 -1.78
C LEU A 64 -3.96 6.79 -2.52
N THR A 65 -4.21 6.42 -3.79
CA THR A 65 -5.31 7.00 -4.57
C THR A 65 -6.40 5.98 -4.83
N LYS A 66 -7.63 6.47 -5.07
CA LYS A 66 -8.76 5.65 -5.50
C LYS A 66 -8.42 4.74 -6.68
N LYS A 67 -7.69 5.26 -7.66
CA LYS A 67 -7.23 4.49 -8.85
C LYS A 67 -6.32 3.31 -8.47
N GLU A 68 -5.59 3.39 -7.37
CA GLU A 68 -4.64 2.33 -6.97
C GLU A 68 -5.29 1.23 -6.15
N LEU A 69 -6.57 1.40 -5.78
CA LEU A 69 -7.36 0.37 -5.14
C LEU A 69 -7.75 -0.74 -6.13
N TYR A 70 -7.65 -0.47 -7.44
CA TYR A 70 -7.80 -1.48 -8.47
C TYR A 70 -6.63 -2.44 -8.45
N LYS A 71 -6.94 -3.73 -8.28
CA LYS A 71 -5.94 -4.79 -8.18
C LYS A 71 -5.48 -5.19 -9.57
N HIS A 72 -4.18 -5.06 -9.80
CA HIS A 72 -3.53 -5.50 -11.04
C HIS A 72 -2.56 -6.67 -10.81
N GLU A 73 -2.10 -6.85 -9.57
CA GLU A 73 -1.07 -7.84 -9.21
C GLU A 73 -1.51 -8.75 -8.07
N GLU A 74 -1.12 -10.01 -8.19
CA GLU A 74 -1.25 -11.00 -7.12
C GLU A 74 -0.23 -10.77 -6.01
N ARG A 75 -0.58 -11.21 -4.80
CA ARG A 75 0.29 -11.07 -3.63
C ARG A 75 1.57 -11.90 -3.81
N SER A 76 2.73 -11.23 -3.90
CA SER A 76 4.03 -11.86 -4.15
C SER A 76 4.45 -12.90 -3.09
N ASN A 77 4.33 -12.57 -1.80
CA ASN A 77 4.85 -13.39 -0.69
C ASN A 77 6.37 -13.65 -0.72
N HIS A 78 7.11 -12.93 -1.57
CA HIS A 78 8.56 -13.01 -1.67
C HIS A 78 9.23 -11.98 -0.75
N PHE A 79 9.39 -12.34 0.52
CA PHE A 79 10.10 -11.51 1.50
C PHE A 79 11.60 -11.53 1.21
N ILE A 80 12.22 -10.35 1.18
CA ILE A 80 13.65 -10.19 0.90
C ILE A 80 14.21 -8.98 1.65
N GLU A 81 15.50 -9.00 1.95
CA GLU A 81 16.23 -7.86 2.50
C GLU A 81 16.16 -6.67 1.51
N ASP A 82 16.12 -5.45 2.06
CA ASP A 82 16.03 -4.24 1.24
C ASP A 82 17.39 -3.94 0.59
N PRO A 83 17.49 -3.93 -0.75
CA PRO A 83 18.76 -3.71 -1.44
C PRO A 83 19.36 -2.31 -1.22
N ASP A 84 18.56 -1.34 -0.77
CA ASP A 84 19.03 0.02 -0.50
C ASP A 84 19.58 0.20 0.92
N ILE A 85 19.49 -0.85 1.76
CA ILE A 85 20.12 -0.90 3.08
C ILE A 85 21.49 -1.58 2.94
N ASN A 86 22.55 -0.79 3.06
CA ASN A 86 23.94 -1.28 2.94
C ASN A 86 24.51 -1.83 4.25
N THR A 87 23.74 -1.77 5.35
CA THR A 87 24.08 -2.26 6.67
C THR A 87 23.45 -3.65 6.90
N SER A 88 22.95 -3.93 8.10
CA SER A 88 22.12 -5.11 8.38
C SER A 88 20.66 -4.70 8.24
N SER A 89 19.79 -5.67 7.95
CA SER A 89 18.35 -5.49 8.09
C SER A 89 17.73 -6.76 8.65
N ALA A 90 16.45 -6.68 9.05
CA ALA A 90 15.71 -7.89 9.40
C ALA A 90 15.66 -8.87 8.22
N ASN A 91 15.63 -10.17 8.50
CA ASN A 91 15.45 -11.21 7.48
C ASN A 91 14.64 -12.42 8.01
N ASP A 92 14.55 -13.48 7.20
CA ASP A 92 13.78 -14.69 7.55
C ASP A 92 14.23 -15.31 8.89
N ASP A 93 15.52 -15.29 9.20
CA ASP A 93 16.07 -15.89 10.41
C ASP A 93 15.62 -15.13 11.68
N ASP A 94 15.32 -13.83 11.57
CA ASP A 94 14.80 -13.06 12.70
C ASP A 94 13.38 -13.44 13.09
N TYR A 95 12.56 -13.73 12.08
CA TYR A 95 11.15 -14.05 12.27
C TYR A 95 10.92 -15.54 12.51
N TYR A 96 11.84 -16.41 12.12
CA TYR A 96 11.72 -17.86 12.29
C TYR A 96 11.48 -18.24 13.76
N GLN A 97 10.35 -18.89 14.03
CA GLN A 97 9.92 -19.32 15.37
C GLN A 97 9.85 -18.19 16.43
N SER A 98 9.85 -16.92 16.03
CA SER A 98 9.77 -15.78 16.94
C SER A 98 8.40 -15.63 17.63
N GLY A 99 7.35 -16.19 17.03
CA GLY A 99 5.96 -15.98 17.45
C GLY A 99 5.30 -14.72 16.87
N TYR A 100 6.03 -13.94 16.05
CA TYR A 100 5.55 -12.74 15.39
C TYR A 100 5.37 -12.95 13.88
N ASP A 101 4.36 -12.29 13.32
CA ASP A 101 4.19 -12.16 11.88
C ASP A 101 5.13 -11.07 11.32
N ARG A 102 5.52 -11.23 10.06
CA ARG A 102 6.09 -10.17 9.21
C ARG A 102 4.99 -9.19 8.81
N GLY A 103 4.63 -8.31 9.73
CA GLY A 103 3.55 -7.35 9.55
C GLY A 103 3.97 -6.21 8.64
N HIS A 104 3.22 -5.96 7.57
CA HIS A 104 3.50 -4.87 6.65
C HIS A 104 3.17 -3.52 7.31
N LEU A 105 3.98 -2.50 7.03
CA LEU A 105 3.64 -1.12 7.35
C LEU A 105 2.88 -0.48 6.18
N ALA A 106 3.49 -0.42 4.99
CA ALA A 106 2.78 -0.21 3.73
C ALA A 106 2.19 -1.56 3.25
N PRO A 107 0.86 -1.74 3.26
CA PRO A 107 0.23 -3.03 3.00
C PRO A 107 0.40 -3.46 1.54
N ALA A 108 0.64 -4.75 1.29
CA ALA A 108 0.70 -5.29 -0.07
C ALA A 108 -0.60 -5.02 -0.88
N ALA A 109 -1.75 -4.97 -0.20
CA ALA A 109 -3.03 -4.65 -0.84
C ALA A 109 -3.15 -3.18 -1.27
N ASP A 110 -2.40 -2.27 -0.65
CA ASP A 110 -2.32 -0.86 -1.06
C ASP A 110 -1.31 -0.71 -2.22
N MET A 111 -0.49 -1.74 -2.47
CA MET A 111 0.58 -1.79 -3.46
C MET A 111 0.29 -2.74 -4.62
N SER A 112 -0.96 -3.22 -4.75
CA SER A 112 -1.36 -4.21 -5.78
C SER A 112 -1.58 -3.64 -7.17
N PHE A 113 -1.40 -2.33 -7.36
CA PHE A 113 -1.63 -1.67 -8.64
C PHE A 113 -0.43 -1.76 -9.60
N SER A 114 0.73 -2.24 -9.14
CA SER A 114 1.94 -2.35 -9.96
C SER A 114 2.84 -3.45 -9.45
N LYS A 115 3.42 -4.24 -10.36
CA LYS A 115 4.39 -5.29 -10.01
C LYS A 115 5.53 -4.77 -9.13
N THR A 116 6.10 -3.61 -9.48
CA THR A 116 7.18 -2.99 -8.69
C THR A 116 6.69 -2.63 -7.29
N ALA A 117 5.52 -2.02 -7.15
CA ALA A 117 4.96 -1.67 -5.84
C ALA A 117 4.73 -2.92 -4.99
N MET A 118 4.17 -3.97 -5.61
CA MET A 118 3.92 -5.26 -4.96
C MET A 118 5.23 -5.89 -4.48
N GLU A 119 6.25 -6.01 -5.34
CA GLU A 119 7.55 -6.59 -4.97
C GLU A 119 8.26 -5.77 -3.87
N GLU A 120 8.36 -4.46 -4.02
CA GLU A 120 8.97 -3.57 -3.02
C GLU A 120 8.23 -3.64 -1.68
N SER A 121 6.91 -3.87 -1.66
CA SER A 121 6.14 -3.97 -0.41
C SER A 121 6.57 -5.16 0.48
N PHE A 122 7.27 -6.16 -0.08
CA PHE A 122 7.76 -7.33 0.66
C PHE A 122 9.19 -7.17 1.21
N PHE A 123 9.81 -6.00 1.06
CA PHE A 123 11.09 -5.73 1.70
C PHE A 123 10.98 -5.77 3.23
N TYR A 124 11.98 -6.35 3.88
CA TYR A 124 12.04 -6.42 5.34
C TYR A 124 12.12 -5.06 6.03
N SER A 125 12.60 -4.04 5.33
CA SER A 125 12.55 -2.64 5.78
C SER A 125 11.11 -2.12 5.97
N ASN A 126 10.14 -2.68 5.25
CA ASN A 126 8.70 -2.44 5.37
C ASN A 126 7.99 -3.42 6.34
N MET A 127 8.74 -4.29 7.02
CA MET A 127 8.19 -5.24 7.99
C MET A 127 8.42 -4.79 9.42
N SER A 128 7.50 -5.16 10.29
CA SER A 128 7.65 -5.01 11.74
C SER A 128 7.07 -6.23 12.49
N PRO A 129 7.67 -6.64 13.63
CA PRO A 129 7.18 -7.78 14.41
C PRO A 129 5.80 -7.55 15.04
N GLN A 130 4.76 -8.05 14.37
CA GLN A 130 3.39 -7.91 14.81
C GLN A 130 2.86 -9.21 15.40
N LYS A 131 2.11 -9.15 16.52
CA LYS A 131 1.44 -10.36 17.05
C LYS A 131 0.43 -10.87 16.00
N PRO A 132 0.33 -12.19 15.74
CA PRO A 132 -0.56 -12.70 14.70
C PRO A 132 -2.03 -12.27 14.85
N SER A 133 -2.52 -12.19 16.09
CA SER A 133 -3.88 -11.74 16.39
C SER A 133 -4.11 -10.23 16.24
N PHE A 134 -3.03 -9.43 16.27
CA PHE A 134 -3.03 -8.00 15.98
C PHE A 134 -3.00 -7.78 14.46
N ASN A 135 -1.98 -8.32 13.79
CA ASN A 135 -1.75 -8.21 12.34
C ASN A 135 -2.98 -8.62 11.53
N ARG A 136 -3.46 -9.84 11.77
CA ARG A 136 -4.59 -10.44 11.02
C ARG A 136 -5.96 -9.96 11.51
N GLY A 137 -5.98 -9.11 12.54
CA GLY A 137 -7.18 -8.63 13.22
C GLY A 137 -7.35 -7.12 13.06
N ILE A 138 -7.06 -6.39 14.14
CA ILE A 138 -7.30 -4.95 14.20
C ILE A 138 -6.45 -4.17 13.19
N TRP A 139 -5.21 -4.60 12.92
CA TRP A 139 -4.34 -3.93 11.95
C TRP A 139 -4.87 -4.07 10.53
N LYS A 140 -5.19 -5.29 10.09
CA LYS A 140 -5.89 -5.54 8.81
C LYS A 140 -7.17 -4.71 8.65
N ARG A 141 -7.99 -4.63 9.70
CA ARG A 141 -9.21 -3.79 9.68
C ARG A 141 -8.90 -2.30 9.50
N MET A 142 -7.83 -1.79 10.11
CA MET A 142 -7.40 -0.41 9.89
C MET A 142 -6.90 -0.20 8.46
N GLU A 143 -6.18 -1.17 7.88
CA GLU A 143 -5.76 -1.10 6.48
C GLU A 143 -6.96 -1.10 5.52
N GLU A 144 -7.98 -1.92 5.79
CA GLU A 144 -9.25 -1.92 5.04
C GLU A 144 -9.92 -0.54 5.11
N GLN A 145 -10.07 0.01 6.32
CA GLN A 145 -10.66 1.32 6.55
C GLN A 145 -9.90 2.46 5.83
N VAL A 146 -8.57 2.41 5.78
CA VAL A 146 -7.76 3.41 5.06
C VAL A 146 -8.02 3.34 3.56
N ARG A 147 -8.21 2.15 2.99
CA ARG A 147 -8.59 1.99 1.58
C ARG A 147 -9.99 2.53 1.31
N ASP A 148 -10.95 2.27 2.21
CA ASP A 148 -12.30 2.82 2.10
C ASP A 148 -12.28 4.35 2.11
N TRP A 149 -11.50 4.96 3.00
CA TRP A 149 -11.31 6.41 3.01
C TRP A 149 -10.63 6.93 1.75
N ALA A 150 -9.63 6.23 1.20
CA ALA A 150 -8.98 6.62 -0.05
C ALA A 150 -9.94 6.55 -1.25
N TYR A 151 -10.91 5.63 -1.22
CA TYR A 151 -11.96 5.54 -2.23
C TYR A 151 -12.92 6.75 -2.17
N LEU A 152 -13.28 7.18 -0.96
CA LEU A 152 -14.19 8.30 -0.72
C LEU A 152 -13.53 9.68 -0.93
N LYS A 153 -12.26 9.82 -0.57
CA LYS A 153 -11.51 11.10 -0.58
C LYS A 153 -10.67 11.31 -1.85
N ASP A 154 -10.77 10.41 -2.84
CA ASP A 154 -9.93 10.27 -4.04
C ASP A 154 -8.43 10.01 -3.81
N SER A 155 -7.83 10.61 -2.79
CA SER A 155 -6.47 10.31 -2.37
C SER A 155 -6.20 10.63 -0.90
N LEU A 156 -5.30 9.85 -0.31
CA LEU A 156 -4.76 10.05 1.02
C LEU A 156 -3.23 10.07 0.96
N ILE A 157 -2.63 10.87 1.83
CA ILE A 157 -1.28 10.58 2.33
C ILE A 157 -1.44 9.69 3.56
N VAL A 158 -0.70 8.59 3.59
CA VAL A 158 -0.68 7.66 4.71
C VAL A 158 0.72 7.64 5.31
N ILE A 159 0.83 7.89 6.61
CA ILE A 159 2.06 7.73 7.39
C ILE A 159 1.79 6.66 8.44
N THR A 160 2.60 5.62 8.47
CA THR A 160 2.35 4.44 9.32
C THR A 160 3.64 3.94 9.90
N GLY A 161 3.61 3.47 11.14
CA GLY A 161 4.84 3.03 11.79
C GLY A 161 4.63 2.45 13.19
N PRO A 162 5.68 1.88 13.75
CA PRO A 162 5.73 1.50 15.15
C PRO A 162 6.08 2.66 16.08
N VAL A 163 5.72 2.55 17.36
CA VAL A 163 6.28 3.41 18.42
C VAL A 163 7.60 2.80 18.91
N LEU A 164 8.71 3.35 18.42
CA LEU A 164 10.07 2.89 18.76
C LEU A 164 10.63 3.62 19.98
N LYS A 165 10.97 2.83 21.00
CA LYS A 165 11.58 3.29 22.25
C LYS A 165 12.67 2.33 22.71
N ASP A 166 13.46 2.77 23.67
CA ASP A 166 14.52 1.96 24.25
C ASP A 166 13.94 0.85 25.13
N GLY A 167 14.63 -0.29 25.18
CA GLY A 167 14.24 -1.42 26.03
C GLY A 167 13.11 -2.31 25.51
N LEU A 168 12.67 -2.14 24.25
CA LEU A 168 11.75 -3.07 23.60
C LEU A 168 12.31 -4.49 23.56
N GLU A 169 11.41 -5.48 23.60
CA GLU A 169 11.73 -6.87 23.30
C GLU A 169 12.37 -6.97 21.90
N LYS A 170 13.23 -7.96 21.69
CA LYS A 170 13.92 -8.13 20.40
C LYS A 170 13.86 -9.58 19.94
N ILE A 171 13.70 -9.77 18.63
CA ILE A 171 13.73 -11.08 18.00
C ILE A 171 14.99 -11.26 17.16
N GLY A 172 15.37 -12.52 16.92
CA GLY A 172 16.35 -12.85 15.91
C GLY A 172 17.82 -12.57 16.20
N PRO A 173 18.70 -12.96 15.26
CA PRO A 173 20.11 -12.59 15.26
C PRO A 173 20.34 -11.07 15.12
N ASN A 174 19.56 -10.38 14.28
CA ASN A 174 19.72 -8.95 14.01
C ASN A 174 19.15 -8.06 15.13
N LYS A 175 18.41 -8.64 16.09
CA LYS A 175 17.86 -7.88 17.23
C LYS A 175 16.80 -6.86 16.80
N VAL A 176 15.93 -7.29 15.89
CA VAL A 176 14.75 -6.53 15.46
C VAL A 176 13.85 -6.25 16.65
N SER A 177 13.56 -4.98 16.91
CA SER A 177 12.73 -4.61 18.07
C SER A 177 11.28 -5.01 17.85
N VAL A 178 10.56 -5.37 18.92
CA VAL A 178 9.13 -5.67 18.92
C VAL A 178 8.38 -4.48 19.51
N PRO A 179 7.70 -3.67 18.69
CA PRO A 179 6.93 -2.52 19.16
C PRO A 179 5.73 -2.94 20.01
N GLU A 180 5.46 -2.16 21.06
CA GLU A 180 4.24 -2.30 21.87
C GLU A 180 3.03 -1.63 21.23
N TYR A 181 3.25 -0.60 20.39
CA TYR A 181 2.21 0.17 19.73
C TYR A 181 2.56 0.43 18.26
N TYR A 182 1.52 0.56 17.44
CA TYR A 182 1.59 0.98 16.05
C TYR A 182 0.63 2.13 15.80
N PHE A 183 0.98 2.97 14.86
CA PHE A 183 0.16 4.10 14.44
C PHE A 183 -0.08 4.11 12.93
N LYS A 184 -1.19 4.72 12.54
CA LYS A 184 -1.47 5.20 11.19
C LYS A 184 -1.94 6.64 11.28
N ILE A 185 -1.48 7.50 10.40
CA ILE A 185 -1.95 8.86 10.20
C ILE A 185 -2.43 8.92 8.76
N VAL A 186 -3.63 9.44 8.56
CA VAL A 186 -4.18 9.74 7.24
C VAL A 186 -4.38 11.24 7.11
N LEU A 187 -4.04 11.77 5.94
CA LEU A 187 -4.26 13.16 5.58
C LEU A 187 -4.94 13.20 4.21
N SER A 188 -6.09 13.87 4.14
CA SER A 188 -6.72 14.29 2.89
C SER A 188 -6.61 15.80 2.73
N LYS A 189 -6.51 16.25 1.49
CA LYS A 189 -6.63 17.66 1.12
C LYS A 189 -7.88 17.81 0.26
N THR A 190 -8.84 18.60 0.74
CA THR A 190 -10.10 18.82 0.03
C THR A 190 -9.89 19.70 -1.21
N GLU A 191 -10.89 19.75 -2.09
CA GLU A 191 -10.86 20.61 -3.29
C GLU A 191 -10.70 22.09 -2.94
N ASP A 192 -11.29 22.52 -1.82
CA ASP A 192 -11.19 23.88 -1.29
C ASP A 192 -9.81 24.18 -0.66
N GLY A 193 -8.92 23.19 -0.59
CA GLY A 193 -7.56 23.32 -0.09
C GLY A 193 -7.41 23.13 1.42
N GLU A 194 -8.48 22.76 2.11
CA GLU A 194 -8.48 22.44 3.54
C GLU A 194 -7.89 21.05 3.80
N TYR A 195 -7.34 20.86 5.00
CA TYR A 195 -6.76 19.60 5.42
C TYR A 195 -7.65 18.89 6.41
N GLU A 196 -7.88 17.60 6.16
CA GLU A 196 -8.58 16.70 7.07
C GLU A 196 -7.60 15.60 7.47
N ALA A 197 -7.38 15.44 8.77
CA ALA A 197 -6.41 14.48 9.28
C ALA A 197 -6.96 13.63 10.42
N LEU A 198 -6.42 12.43 10.58
CA LEU A 198 -6.76 11.53 11.68
C LEU A 198 -5.57 10.64 12.03
N GLY A 199 -5.28 10.55 13.33
CA GLY A 199 -4.37 9.56 13.89
C GLY A 199 -5.12 8.34 14.41
N LEU A 200 -4.52 7.16 14.24
CA LEU A 200 -4.90 5.92 14.90
C LEU A 200 -3.69 5.40 15.67
N LEU A 201 -3.87 5.05 16.94
CA LEU A 201 -2.81 4.46 17.77
C LEU A 201 -3.35 3.20 18.47
N VAL A 202 -2.68 2.07 18.25
CA VAL A 202 -3.16 0.77 18.71
C VAL A 202 -2.03 -0.07 19.30
N GLU A 203 -2.31 -0.75 20.40
CA GLU A 203 -1.38 -1.66 21.04
C GLU A 203 -1.25 -2.96 20.22
N ASN A 204 -0.04 -3.51 20.13
CA ASN A 204 0.32 -4.76 19.45
C ASN A 204 -0.27 -5.99 20.16
N LYS A 205 -1.60 -6.07 20.20
CA LYS A 205 -2.40 -7.12 20.83
C LYS A 205 -3.71 -7.33 20.09
N LYS A 206 -4.36 -8.46 20.37
CA LYS A 206 -5.70 -8.74 19.86
C LYS A 206 -6.68 -7.63 20.30
N SER A 207 -7.45 -7.12 19.36
CA SER A 207 -8.59 -6.25 19.63
C SER A 207 -9.72 -6.52 18.65
N SER A 208 -10.95 -6.47 19.14
CA SER A 208 -12.18 -6.49 18.33
C SER A 208 -12.98 -5.19 18.47
N ALA A 209 -12.44 -4.19 19.17
CA ALA A 209 -13.13 -2.92 19.40
C ALA A 209 -13.40 -2.17 18.08
N PRO A 210 -14.39 -1.26 18.06
CA PRO A 210 -14.59 -0.32 16.95
C PRO A 210 -13.32 0.51 16.67
N LEU A 211 -13.05 0.84 15.41
CA LEU A 211 -11.85 1.61 15.04
C LEU A 211 -11.81 3.00 15.69
N SER A 212 -12.98 3.62 15.88
CA SER A 212 -13.13 4.93 16.51
C SER A 212 -12.57 5.01 17.94
N GLN A 213 -12.40 3.87 18.64
CA GLN A 213 -11.77 3.83 19.96
C GLN A 213 -10.24 4.03 19.92
N PHE A 214 -9.63 3.92 18.74
CA PHE A 214 -8.20 4.10 18.52
C PHE A 214 -7.86 5.45 17.88
N PHE A 215 -8.87 6.29 17.63
CA PHE A 215 -8.69 7.62 17.07
C PHE A 215 -7.99 8.51 18.10
N VAL A 216 -6.94 9.19 17.66
CA VAL A 216 -6.13 10.10 18.46
C VAL A 216 -5.73 11.31 17.63
N THR A 217 -5.32 12.37 18.30
CA THR A 217 -4.69 13.53 17.66
C THR A 217 -3.32 13.15 17.13
N ILE A 218 -2.83 13.87 16.11
CA ILE A 218 -1.49 13.64 15.57
C ILE A 218 -0.45 14.03 16.64
N ASP A 219 -0.67 15.12 17.38
CA ASP A 219 0.17 15.52 18.54
C ASP A 219 0.40 14.38 19.53
N SER A 220 -0.63 13.55 19.76
CA SER A 220 -0.52 12.41 20.67
C SER A 220 0.44 11.35 20.13
N ILE A 221 0.47 11.16 18.82
CA ILE A 221 1.42 10.28 18.13
C ILE A 221 2.82 10.91 18.15
N GLU A 222 2.95 12.19 17.81
CA GLU A 222 4.24 12.91 17.86
C GLU A 222 4.90 12.81 19.23
N LYS A 223 4.10 12.96 20.30
CA LYS A 223 4.58 12.87 21.67
C LYS A 223 5.21 11.50 21.98
N VAL A 224 4.70 10.42 21.41
CA VAL A 224 5.21 9.06 21.67
C VAL A 224 6.28 8.62 20.67
N THR A 225 6.33 9.20 19.47
CA THR A 225 7.33 8.87 18.44
C THR A 225 8.54 9.80 18.46
N SER A 226 8.38 11.03 18.96
CA SER A 226 9.32 12.15 18.81
C SER A 226 9.57 12.50 17.34
N ILE A 227 8.53 12.42 16.51
CA ILE A 227 8.53 12.78 15.09
C ILE A 227 7.49 13.90 14.94
N ASN A 228 7.89 15.01 14.33
CA ASN A 228 7.01 16.11 13.93
C ASN A 228 6.46 15.79 12.54
N PHE A 229 5.20 15.37 12.46
CA PHE A 229 4.54 15.10 11.20
C PHE A 229 4.17 16.42 10.52
N PHE A 230 4.06 16.42 9.19
CA PHE A 230 3.61 17.60 8.43
C PHE A 230 4.36 18.92 8.68
N ALA A 231 5.60 18.85 9.21
CA ALA A 231 6.45 19.98 9.65
C ALA A 231 6.60 21.14 8.63
N GLY A 232 6.36 20.88 7.34
CA GLY A 232 6.41 21.87 6.27
C GLY A 232 5.08 22.56 5.98
N ILE A 233 3.98 22.20 6.64
CA ILE A 233 2.66 22.80 6.49
C ILE A 233 2.47 23.88 7.57
N PRO A 234 2.44 25.19 7.22
CA PRO A 234 2.40 26.27 8.21
C PRO A 234 1.19 26.26 9.15
N ILE A 235 0.10 25.61 8.75
CA ILE A 235 -1.15 25.51 9.52
C ILE A 235 -1.31 24.15 10.20
N GLN A 236 -0.27 23.32 10.29
CA GLN A 236 -0.39 21.93 10.79
C GLN A 236 -1.14 21.81 12.11
N GLU A 237 -0.91 22.73 13.04
CA GLU A 237 -1.56 22.81 14.35
C GLU A 237 -3.10 22.80 14.27
N SER A 238 -3.69 23.30 13.17
CA SER A 238 -5.15 23.33 12.98
C SER A 238 -5.76 21.93 12.79
N PHE A 239 -4.97 20.95 12.38
CA PHE A 239 -5.42 19.56 12.16
C PHE A 239 -4.61 18.52 12.95
N GLU A 240 -3.50 18.90 13.60
CA GLU A 240 -2.72 17.98 14.43
C GLU A 240 -3.23 17.90 15.87
N SER A 241 -3.67 19.04 16.42
CA SER A 241 -4.09 19.19 17.82
C SER A 241 -5.48 18.63 18.12
N SER A 242 -6.29 18.39 17.10
CA SER A 242 -7.63 17.80 17.19
C SER A 242 -7.97 17.01 15.93
N TYR A 243 -8.96 16.13 16.02
CA TYR A 243 -9.53 15.46 14.84
C TYR A 243 -11.04 15.63 14.87
N ASP A 244 -11.65 15.66 13.69
CA ASP A 244 -13.11 15.56 13.54
C ASP A 244 -13.44 14.21 12.92
N ALA A 245 -14.07 13.33 13.71
CA ALA A 245 -14.41 11.98 13.27
C ALA A 245 -15.48 11.95 12.18
N SER A 246 -16.29 13.01 12.04
CA SER A 246 -17.36 13.08 11.03
C SER A 246 -16.82 13.08 9.60
N TYR A 247 -15.58 13.56 9.40
CA TYR A 247 -14.89 13.50 8.11
C TYR A 247 -14.49 12.08 7.69
N TRP A 248 -14.57 11.12 8.62
CA TRP A 248 -14.06 9.76 8.49
C TRP A 248 -15.14 8.69 8.72
N GLU A 249 -16.41 9.08 8.74
CA GLU A 249 -17.52 8.13 8.81
C GLU A 249 -17.66 7.40 7.46
N ILE A 250 -17.85 6.08 7.52
CA ILE A 250 -18.33 5.32 6.36
C ILE A 250 -19.83 5.15 6.53
N GLU A 251 -20.62 5.84 5.71
CA GLU A 251 -21.97 5.38 5.38
C GLU A 251 -21.85 4.32 4.26
N ASP A 252 -22.51 3.18 4.46
CA ASP A 252 -22.51 1.97 3.61
C ASP A 252 -21.95 2.17 2.19
N ILE A 253 -20.66 1.86 1.98
CA ILE A 253 -20.03 1.91 0.66
C ILE A 253 -20.51 0.70 -0.14
N ASP A 254 -21.44 0.93 -1.06
CA ASP A 254 -21.68 0.00 -2.17
C ASP A 254 -20.42 -0.01 -3.05
N TYR A 255 -19.54 -0.99 -2.82
CA TYR A 255 -18.42 -1.28 -3.71
C TYR A 255 -18.99 -1.57 -5.11
N VAL A 256 -18.93 -0.59 -6.00
CA VAL A 256 -18.98 -0.89 -7.43
C VAL A 256 -17.61 -1.49 -7.75
N GLU A 257 -17.54 -2.81 -7.94
CA GLU A 257 -16.41 -3.41 -8.63
C GLU A 257 -16.32 -2.74 -10.00
N VAL A 258 -15.46 -1.72 -10.13
CA VAL A 258 -15.11 -1.16 -11.43
C VAL A 258 -14.17 -2.17 -12.08
N THR A 259 -14.77 -3.18 -12.71
CA THR A 259 -14.11 -3.90 -13.78
C THR A 259 -13.81 -2.89 -14.88
N GLU A 260 -12.58 -2.90 -15.39
CA GLU A 260 -12.09 -1.97 -16.40
C GLU A 260 -13.15 -1.65 -17.46
N ASP A 261 -13.59 -0.38 -17.54
CA ASP A 261 -14.37 0.09 -18.67
C ASP A 261 -13.45 0.07 -19.90
N GLU A 262 -13.82 -0.79 -20.83
CA GLU A 262 -13.30 -0.95 -22.18
C GLU A 262 -13.49 0.36 -22.97
N ASP A 263 -12.44 1.18 -23.09
CA ASP A 263 -12.39 2.20 -24.13
C ASP A 263 -11.97 1.53 -25.46
N ASN A 264 -12.98 1.40 -26.34
CA ASN A 264 -12.96 0.91 -27.73
C ASN A 264 -12.76 -0.60 -27.91
N ASP A 265 -13.85 -1.32 -28.14
CA ASP A 265 -14.13 -1.92 -29.44
C ASP A 265 -15.61 -2.31 -29.55
N GLU A 266 -16.07 -2.44 -30.78
CA GLU A 266 -17.45 -2.49 -31.26
C GLU A 266 -18.41 -3.44 -30.50
N GLU A 267 -19.70 -3.04 -30.41
CA GLU A 267 -20.82 -3.83 -29.87
C GLU A 267 -20.80 -5.30 -30.34
N GLU A 268 -20.31 -6.23 -29.52
CA GLU A 268 -20.66 -7.65 -29.62
C GLU A 268 -21.60 -8.08 -28.48
N GLU A 269 -22.88 -8.11 -28.83
CA GLU A 269 -24.00 -8.64 -28.07
C GLU A 269 -23.71 -10.07 -27.55
N HIS A 270 -23.32 -10.21 -26.28
CA HIS A 270 -23.03 -11.49 -25.65
C HIS A 270 -24.30 -12.36 -25.51
N LYS A 271 -24.56 -13.20 -26.53
CA LYS A 271 -25.75 -14.06 -26.64
C LYS A 271 -25.73 -15.19 -25.62
N THR A 272 -26.60 -15.10 -24.62
CA THR A 272 -26.85 -16.19 -23.66
C THR A 272 -27.42 -17.44 -24.36
N ALA A 273 -26.77 -18.58 -24.16
CA ALA A 273 -27.27 -19.87 -24.63
C ALA A 273 -28.63 -20.20 -23.97
N HIS A 274 -29.69 -20.33 -24.77
CA HIS A 274 -31.03 -20.69 -24.31
C HIS A 274 -31.41 -22.11 -24.75
N GLN A 275 -32.33 -22.76 -24.04
CA GLN A 275 -32.73 -24.14 -24.33
C GLN A 275 -33.60 -24.22 -25.61
N CYS A 276 -33.27 -25.17 -26.49
CA CYS A 276 -33.96 -25.46 -27.73
C CYS A 276 -35.48 -25.62 -27.55
N GLU A 277 -36.25 -25.01 -28.45
CA GLU A 277 -37.72 -25.07 -28.46
C GLU A 277 -38.28 -26.31 -29.18
N GLY A 278 -37.43 -27.13 -29.81
CA GLY A 278 -37.84 -28.33 -30.54
C GLY A 278 -38.46 -29.41 -29.64
N LYS A 279 -39.36 -30.23 -30.18
CA LYS A 279 -39.92 -31.41 -29.48
C LYS A 279 -39.33 -32.69 -30.03
N THR A 280 -38.96 -33.61 -29.14
CA THR A 280 -38.51 -34.95 -29.53
C THR A 280 -39.64 -35.73 -30.18
N LYS A 281 -39.32 -36.85 -30.84
CA LYS A 281 -40.33 -37.78 -31.41
C LYS A 281 -41.36 -38.29 -30.39
N LYS A 282 -41.09 -38.18 -29.09
CA LYS A 282 -42.00 -38.52 -27.98
C LYS A 282 -42.82 -37.32 -27.47
N GLY A 283 -42.76 -36.17 -28.16
CA GLY A 283 -43.54 -34.96 -27.85
C GLY A 283 -43.00 -34.08 -26.72
N THR A 284 -41.91 -34.47 -26.07
CA THR A 284 -41.28 -33.70 -24.98
C THR A 284 -40.27 -32.67 -25.48
N ARG A 285 -40.12 -31.54 -24.77
CA ARG A 285 -39.20 -30.45 -25.15
C ARG A 285 -37.74 -30.91 -25.15
N CYS A 286 -36.98 -30.48 -26.15
CA CYS A 286 -35.58 -30.79 -26.33
C CYS A 286 -34.76 -30.16 -25.19
N LYS A 287 -33.87 -30.96 -24.60
CA LYS A 287 -33.02 -30.50 -23.48
C LYS A 287 -31.71 -29.85 -23.91
N ARG A 288 -31.40 -29.83 -25.20
CA ARG A 288 -30.16 -29.25 -25.74
C ARG A 288 -30.27 -27.73 -25.84
N ASN A 289 -29.15 -27.03 -25.79
CA ASN A 289 -29.13 -25.60 -26.07
C ASN A 289 -29.36 -25.35 -27.56
N ALA A 290 -30.06 -24.26 -27.84
CA ALA A 290 -30.18 -23.75 -29.20
C ALA A 290 -28.80 -23.32 -29.71
N VAL A 291 -28.59 -23.43 -31.02
CA VAL A 291 -27.37 -22.86 -31.60
C VAL A 291 -27.49 -21.35 -31.61
N GLU A 292 -26.35 -20.68 -31.69
CA GLU A 292 -26.28 -19.23 -31.74
C GLU A 292 -27.22 -18.66 -32.81
N ASN A 293 -27.99 -17.62 -32.46
CA ASN A 293 -29.00 -16.98 -33.32
C ASN A 293 -30.16 -17.88 -33.80
N SER A 294 -30.41 -19.02 -33.16
CA SER A 294 -31.55 -19.88 -33.46
C SER A 294 -32.34 -20.20 -32.20
N LYS A 295 -33.64 -20.52 -32.35
CA LYS A 295 -34.47 -21.11 -31.30
C LYS A 295 -34.28 -22.62 -31.16
N TYR A 296 -33.54 -23.24 -32.10
CA TYR A 296 -33.40 -24.68 -32.22
C TYR A 296 -31.93 -25.12 -32.12
N CYS A 297 -31.71 -26.31 -31.57
CA CYS A 297 -30.40 -26.96 -31.60
C CYS A 297 -30.15 -27.56 -32.98
N TRP A 298 -28.90 -27.94 -33.27
CA TRP A 298 -28.51 -28.55 -34.56
C TRP A 298 -29.35 -29.77 -34.98
N GLN A 299 -30.04 -30.44 -34.06
CA GLN A 299 -30.89 -31.58 -34.37
C GLN A 299 -32.34 -31.21 -34.74
N HIS A 300 -32.76 -29.97 -34.46
CA HIS A 300 -34.10 -29.46 -34.73
C HIS A 300 -34.10 -28.23 -35.64
N GLN A 301 -32.98 -27.99 -36.35
CA GLN A 301 -32.94 -27.10 -37.50
C GLN A 301 -33.72 -27.69 -38.67
#